data_AF-A0A7X4I074-F1
#
_entry.id   AF-A0A7X4I074-F1
#
_cell.length_a   1.000
_cell.length_b   1.000
_cell.length_c   1.000
_cell.angle_alpha   90.00
_cell.angle_beta   90.00
_cell.angle_gamma   90.00
#
_symmetry.space_group_name_H-M   'P 1'
#
loop_
_entity.id
_entity.type
_entity.pdbx_description
1 polymer ?
#
loop_
_entity_poly.entity_id
_entity_poly.type
_entity_poly.pdbx_seq_one_letter_code
_entity_poly.pdbx_strand_id
1 'polypeptide(L)'
;MDAEKTPAPGAELEPSTAGKPAVPAPAGPASDGMLRFTLVTGAWFVGLFGLMRLPWVERTLLTPFAQLQQGVADQLTGAPSNLVYADASCSGGDPMALCAGAILAYPATWGARLRGAVVGLTVITALNVVRLGNLSLVAEDRALLDLLHVYIWPGVLILAAAGFVYAWMGRQGTAADGGPGGGAAAGALPGDAVLGPAARRFLLLAALLVVAYFATAPFFYESPAVDVIAGWIAMAGGTILSAAGTRANVHEALIFTRHGAFVVTQECIFTPLIPLYLAGALAAPLGWKRRTAMLLATPAVFFALGVSRLLVLAVPAAVVGSYVTAIHAFSQTLVAVLLVAAAAFVTARAARRGAARAGVAIALGAVAAFVAAPVLGAMAGGAAAGRQALGGRAAHAFADDQGAWAILPAFQVGLFTALWIAVAGGGRSWRRALLGLGGVVLAQAVLGVLVGELAHHYGFNPHVGLIRGWALVLPAAVVWWLARPARREVIDVSPVPPRALPQAG
;
A
#
# COMPACT_ATOMS: atom_id res chain seq x y z
N MET A 1 45.13 71.89 -41.45
CA MET A 1 44.82 70.90 -42.50
C MET A 1 45.23 69.56 -41.95
N ASP A 2 44.40 68.95 -41.11
CA ASP A 2 44.62 67.59 -40.62
C ASP A 2 43.29 66.85 -40.71
N ALA A 3 43.30 65.82 -41.54
CA ALA A 3 42.12 65.11 -42.00
C ALA A 3 41.57 64.20 -40.90
N GLU A 4 40.31 64.44 -40.58
CA GLU A 4 39.44 63.64 -39.73
C GLU A 4 39.27 62.24 -40.32
N LYS A 5 39.78 61.24 -39.61
CA LYS A 5 39.76 59.83 -40.02
C LYS A 5 38.46 59.18 -39.54
N THR A 6 37.48 59.12 -40.44
CA THR A 6 36.20 58.44 -40.26
C THR A 6 36.42 56.94 -39.99
N PRO A 7 35.85 56.35 -38.92
CA PRO A 7 35.90 54.91 -38.70
C PRO A 7 34.96 54.16 -39.66
N ALA A 8 35.44 53.04 -40.17
CA ALA A 8 34.75 52.21 -41.16
C ALA A 8 33.45 51.59 -40.61
N PRO A 9 32.35 51.58 -41.39
CA PRO A 9 31.12 50.87 -41.04
C PRO A 9 31.27 49.41 -41.45
N GLY A 10 31.40 48.49 -40.49
CA GLY A 10 31.51 47.07 -40.83
C GLY A 10 31.88 46.10 -39.71
N ALA A 11 31.64 46.42 -38.44
CA ALA A 11 31.71 45.42 -37.38
C ALA A 11 30.34 44.74 -37.26
N GLU A 12 30.14 43.67 -38.04
CA GLU A 12 29.07 42.70 -37.79
C GLU A 12 29.21 42.20 -36.35
N LEU A 13 28.27 42.62 -35.50
CA LEU A 13 28.05 42.04 -34.18
C LEU A 13 27.75 40.54 -34.39
N GLU A 14 28.73 39.69 -34.10
CA GLU A 14 28.51 38.25 -34.01
C GLU A 14 27.27 38.02 -33.13
N PRO A 15 26.25 37.29 -33.62
CA PRO A 15 25.06 37.03 -32.84
C PRO A 15 25.48 36.25 -31.60
N SER A 16 25.49 36.97 -30.46
CA SER A 16 25.62 36.42 -29.12
C SER A 16 24.84 35.11 -29.09
N THR A 17 25.55 34.00 -28.94
CA THR A 17 25.00 32.65 -28.89
C THR A 17 24.12 32.57 -27.65
N ALA A 18 22.90 33.07 -27.79
CA ALA A 18 21.86 33.08 -26.79
C ALA A 18 21.74 31.65 -26.27
N GLY A 19 22.03 31.51 -24.97
CA GLY A 19 22.26 30.25 -24.29
C GLY A 19 21.27 29.18 -24.73
N LYS A 20 21.80 28.16 -25.41
CA LYS A 20 21.09 26.92 -25.68
C LYS A 20 20.50 26.46 -24.34
N PRO A 21 19.17 26.39 -24.17
CA PRO A 21 18.57 26.07 -22.88
C PRO A 21 19.16 24.74 -22.41
N ALA A 22 19.84 24.77 -21.26
CA ALA A 22 20.51 23.62 -20.70
C ALA A 22 19.52 22.46 -20.66
N VAL A 23 19.82 21.39 -21.39
CA VAL A 23 19.00 20.19 -21.40
C VAL A 23 18.93 19.71 -19.95
N PRO A 24 17.75 19.62 -19.32
CA PRO A 24 17.64 19.22 -17.93
C PRO A 24 18.31 17.85 -17.78
N ALA A 25 19.30 17.79 -16.90
CA ALA A 25 20.05 16.56 -16.64
C ALA A 25 19.05 15.44 -16.30
N PRO A 26 19.25 14.23 -16.84
CA PRO A 26 18.35 13.11 -16.58
C PRO A 26 18.22 12.90 -15.06
N ALA A 27 16.97 12.75 -14.59
CA ALA A 27 16.66 12.55 -13.18
C ALA A 27 17.54 11.43 -12.59
N GLY A 28 18.42 11.80 -11.67
CA GLY A 28 19.51 10.97 -11.19
C GLY A 28 19.12 9.83 -10.24
N PRO A 29 20.11 9.12 -9.66
CA PRO A 29 19.99 7.87 -8.88
C PRO A 29 19.15 7.94 -7.58
N ALA A 30 18.55 9.09 -7.24
CA ALA A 30 17.72 9.27 -6.05
C ALA A 30 16.42 8.43 -6.09
N SER A 31 15.86 8.17 -7.28
CA SER A 31 14.64 7.38 -7.43
C SER A 31 14.81 5.89 -7.08
N ASP A 32 16.01 5.34 -7.32
CA ASP A 32 16.33 3.95 -7.01
C ASP A 32 16.40 3.69 -5.50
N GLY A 33 16.88 4.68 -4.73
CA GLY A 33 16.98 4.60 -3.27
C GLY A 33 15.61 4.53 -2.59
N MET A 34 14.69 5.42 -2.98
CA MET A 34 13.33 5.46 -2.41
C MET A 34 12.56 4.17 -2.70
N LEU A 35 12.66 3.68 -3.93
CA LEU A 35 11.94 2.46 -4.34
C LEU A 35 12.50 1.21 -3.66
N ARG A 36 13.83 1.12 -3.51
CA ARG A 36 14.46 0.06 -2.71
C ARG A 36 14.00 0.12 -1.26
N PHE A 37 14.00 1.30 -0.64
CA PHE A 37 13.52 1.46 0.73
C PHE A 37 12.06 1.00 0.86
N THR A 38 11.15 1.50 0.01
CA THR A 38 9.73 1.12 0.03
C THR A 38 9.53 -0.39 -0.08
N LEU A 39 10.26 -1.06 -0.96
CA LEU A 39 10.14 -2.51 -1.14
C LEU A 39 10.72 -3.31 0.03
N VAL A 40 11.85 -2.87 0.58
CA VAL A 40 12.43 -3.49 1.77
C VAL A 40 11.53 -3.28 2.98
N THR A 41 10.96 -2.09 3.16
CA THR A 41 9.97 -1.79 4.21
C THR A 41 8.73 -2.66 4.05
N GLY A 42 8.19 -2.75 2.83
CA GLY A 42 7.07 -3.64 2.53
C GLY A 42 7.35 -5.09 2.85
N ALA A 43 8.55 -5.59 2.50
CA ALA A 43 8.96 -6.95 2.83
C ALA A 43 9.06 -7.19 4.34
N TRP A 44 9.63 -6.24 5.11
CA TRP A 44 9.65 -6.32 6.57
C TRP A 44 8.26 -6.31 7.18
N PHE A 45 7.35 -5.46 6.70
CA PHE A 45 5.97 -5.45 7.19
C PHE A 45 5.30 -6.79 6.92
N VAL A 46 5.35 -7.30 5.69
CA VAL A 46 4.76 -8.60 5.35
C VAL A 46 5.35 -9.71 6.23
N GLY A 47 6.68 -9.73 6.41
CA GLY A 47 7.35 -10.72 7.24
C GLY A 47 6.95 -10.65 8.71
N LEU A 48 6.96 -9.47 9.32
CA LEU A 48 6.64 -9.27 10.74
C LEU A 48 5.15 -9.51 11.03
N PHE A 49 4.25 -8.95 10.22
CA PHE A 49 2.82 -9.22 10.35
C PHE A 49 2.49 -10.69 10.11
N GLY A 50 3.08 -11.31 9.08
CA GLY A 50 2.91 -12.74 8.83
C GLY A 50 3.37 -13.59 10.02
N LEU A 51 4.54 -13.29 10.57
CA LEU A 51 5.09 -13.98 11.74
C LEU A 51 4.18 -13.84 12.97
N MET A 52 3.71 -12.63 13.27
CA MET A 52 2.82 -12.36 14.41
C MET A 52 1.47 -13.05 14.30
N ARG A 53 0.98 -13.31 13.09
CA ARG A 53 -0.28 -14.01 12.86
C ARG A 53 -0.14 -15.53 12.86
N LEU A 54 1.06 -16.07 13.04
CA LEU A 54 1.21 -17.52 13.25
C LEU A 54 0.59 -17.91 14.60
N PRO A 55 -0.25 -18.97 14.68
CA PRO A 55 -0.98 -19.28 15.92
C PRO A 55 -0.05 -19.67 17.07
N TRP A 56 1.13 -20.20 16.74
CA TRP A 56 2.17 -20.48 17.73
C TRP A 56 2.74 -19.19 18.33
N VAL A 57 3.05 -18.18 17.50
CA VAL A 57 3.53 -16.87 17.96
C VAL A 57 2.44 -16.16 18.74
N GLU A 58 1.20 -16.21 18.25
CA GLU A 58 0.05 -15.63 18.90
C GLU A 58 -0.14 -16.20 20.31
N ARG A 59 -0.26 -17.52 20.44
CA ARG A 59 -0.51 -18.20 21.72
C ARG A 59 0.69 -18.19 22.68
N THR A 60 1.91 -18.29 22.17
CA THR A 60 3.11 -18.49 23.01
C THR A 60 3.82 -17.19 23.35
N LEU A 61 3.71 -16.17 22.49
CA LEU A 61 4.40 -14.89 22.66
C LEU A 61 3.43 -13.74 22.85
N LEU A 62 2.49 -13.52 21.93
CA LEU A 62 1.65 -12.31 21.96
C LEU A 62 0.59 -12.34 23.06
N THR A 63 -0.10 -13.47 23.28
CA THR A 63 -1.09 -13.58 24.36
C THR A 63 -0.46 -13.43 25.74
N PRO A 64 0.62 -14.17 26.10
CA PRO A 64 1.26 -13.97 27.40
C PRO A 64 1.84 -12.56 27.57
N PHE A 65 2.35 -11.97 26.48
CA PHE A 65 2.83 -10.59 26.51
C PHE A 65 1.69 -9.58 26.73
N ALA A 66 0.54 -9.74 26.06
CA ALA A 66 -0.64 -8.91 26.29
C ALA A 66 -1.15 -9.05 27.74
N GLN A 67 -1.19 -10.28 28.26
CA GLN A 67 -1.58 -10.55 29.65
C GLN A 67 -0.60 -9.93 30.66
N LEU A 68 0.71 -9.97 30.37
CA LEU A 68 1.72 -9.28 31.18
C LEU A 68 1.49 -7.77 31.18
N GLN A 69 1.26 -7.17 30.01
CA GLN A 69 0.94 -5.73 29.90
C GLN A 69 -0.32 -5.37 30.67
N GLN A 70 -1.37 -6.22 30.60
CA GLN A 70 -2.60 -6.07 31.37
C GLN A 70 -2.32 -6.11 32.88
N GLY A 71 -1.55 -7.09 33.35
CA GLY A 71 -1.20 -7.20 34.77
C GLY A 71 -0.43 -5.98 35.30
N VAL A 72 0.50 -5.43 34.50
CA VAL A 72 1.18 -4.16 34.83
C VAL A 72 0.19 -3.00 34.84
N ALA A 73 -0.72 -2.93 33.87
CA ALA A 73 -1.72 -1.89 33.79
C ALA A 73 -2.66 -1.90 35.01
N ASP A 74 -3.17 -3.07 35.39
CA ASP A 74 -4.05 -3.26 36.55
C ASP A 74 -3.34 -2.86 37.85
N GLN A 75 -2.05 -3.20 37.99
CA GLN A 75 -1.24 -2.77 39.14
C GLN A 75 -1.08 -1.25 39.21
N LEU A 76 -0.92 -0.58 38.06
CA LEU A 76 -0.73 0.87 37.99
C LEU A 76 -2.03 1.65 38.21
N THR A 77 -3.18 1.12 37.76
CA THR A 77 -4.47 1.81 37.84
C THR A 77 -5.32 1.40 39.04
N GLY A 78 -5.05 0.24 39.64
CA GLY A 78 -5.91 -0.36 40.66
C GLY A 78 -7.22 -0.93 40.10
N ALA A 79 -7.34 -1.07 38.78
CA ALA A 79 -8.54 -1.56 38.14
C ALA A 79 -8.73 -3.08 38.38
N PRO A 80 -9.97 -3.59 38.45
CA PRO A 80 -10.22 -5.02 38.64
C PRO A 80 -9.76 -5.83 37.42
N SER A 81 -8.88 -6.81 37.63
CA SER A 81 -8.27 -7.61 36.56
C SER A 81 -9.21 -8.59 35.85
N ASN A 82 -10.48 -8.65 36.26
CA ASN A 82 -11.49 -9.57 35.73
C ASN A 82 -12.46 -8.91 34.75
N LEU A 83 -12.40 -7.59 34.54
CA LEU A 83 -13.32 -6.87 33.67
C LEU A 83 -12.91 -6.88 32.20
N VAL A 84 -11.61 -6.93 31.90
CA VAL A 84 -11.08 -6.92 30.53
C VAL A 84 -10.07 -8.05 30.37
N TYR A 85 -10.34 -8.98 29.45
CA TYR A 85 -9.40 -10.04 29.08
C TYR A 85 -8.57 -9.61 27.87
N ALA A 86 -7.28 -9.37 28.08
CA ALA A 86 -6.35 -9.02 27.00
C ALA A 86 -5.93 -10.28 26.22
N ASP A 87 -6.37 -10.37 24.96
CA ASP A 87 -5.90 -11.39 24.02
C ASP A 87 -4.71 -10.87 23.18
N ALA A 88 -4.28 -11.64 22.18
CA ALA A 88 -3.16 -11.23 21.34
C ALA A 88 -3.40 -9.94 20.53
N SER A 89 -4.66 -9.59 20.23
CA SER A 89 -5.01 -8.34 19.55
C SER A 89 -4.78 -7.12 20.46
N CYS A 90 -4.77 -7.33 21.78
CA CYS A 90 -4.50 -6.31 22.79
C CYS A 90 -3.00 -6.04 23.00
N SER A 91 -2.10 -6.87 22.47
CA SER A 91 -0.63 -6.77 22.68
C SER A 91 0.03 -5.48 22.16
N GLY A 92 -0.64 -4.77 21.24
CA GLY A 92 -0.02 -3.69 20.47
C GLY A 92 0.99 -4.21 19.42
N GLY A 93 0.92 -5.49 19.05
CA GLY A 93 1.83 -6.10 18.06
C GLY A 93 1.82 -5.40 16.70
N ASP A 94 0.65 -4.97 16.20
CA ASP A 94 0.53 -4.29 14.90
C ASP A 94 1.38 -2.99 14.81
N PRO A 95 1.24 -2.00 15.72
CA PRO A 95 2.09 -0.80 15.72
C PRO A 95 3.57 -1.13 16.02
N MET A 96 3.86 -2.15 16.83
CA MET A 96 5.23 -2.63 17.07
C MET A 96 5.89 -3.13 15.78
N ALA A 97 5.20 -3.94 14.98
CA ALA A 97 5.70 -4.43 13.70
C ALA A 97 5.88 -3.32 12.67
N LEU A 98 4.97 -2.33 12.63
CA LEU A 98 5.14 -1.13 11.80
C LEU A 98 6.38 -0.33 12.19
N CYS A 99 6.61 -0.15 13.49
CA CYS A 99 7.78 0.56 13.99
C CYS A 99 9.08 -0.18 13.65
N ALA A 100 9.17 -1.46 14.04
CA ALA A 100 10.34 -2.29 13.81
C ALA A 100 10.63 -2.46 12.32
N GLY A 101 9.62 -2.75 11.50
CA GLY A 101 9.81 -2.96 10.07
C GLY A 101 10.35 -1.73 9.33
N ALA A 102 9.88 -0.52 9.70
CA ALA A 102 10.38 0.72 9.11
C ALA A 102 11.84 1.00 9.51
N ILE A 103 12.20 0.74 10.77
CA ILE A 103 13.57 0.92 11.29
C ILE A 103 14.54 -0.09 10.66
N LEU A 104 14.13 -1.37 10.57
CA LEU A 104 14.95 -2.44 10.02
C LEU A 104 15.19 -2.28 8.50
N ALA A 105 14.24 -1.65 7.80
CA ALA A 105 14.36 -1.31 6.39
C ALA A 105 15.25 -0.09 6.11
N TYR A 106 15.40 0.81 7.09
CA TYR A 106 16.14 2.05 6.91
C TYR A 106 17.65 1.76 6.71
N PRO A 107 18.34 2.46 5.78
CA PRO A 107 19.73 2.18 5.43
C PRO A 107 20.76 2.69 6.46
N ALA A 108 20.57 2.38 7.75
CA ALA A 108 21.52 2.64 8.84
C ALA A 108 22.42 1.43 9.12
N THR A 109 23.40 1.56 10.02
CA THR A 109 24.18 0.41 10.53
C THR A 109 23.27 -0.52 11.35
N TRP A 110 23.53 -1.84 11.32
CA TRP A 110 22.70 -2.82 12.04
C TRP A 110 22.58 -2.54 13.54
N GLY A 111 23.67 -2.13 14.20
CA GLY A 111 23.62 -1.72 15.60
C GLY A 111 22.72 -0.50 15.86
N ALA A 112 22.63 0.45 14.93
CA ALA A 112 21.67 1.56 15.03
C ALA A 112 20.23 1.08 14.82
N ARG A 113 20.00 0.19 13.84
CA ARG A 113 18.66 -0.38 13.58
C ARG A 113 18.13 -1.17 14.77
N LEU A 114 18.95 -2.07 15.33
CA LEU A 114 18.55 -2.89 16.47
C LEU A 114 18.27 -2.04 17.72
N ARG A 115 19.14 -1.07 18.03
CA ARG A 115 18.88 -0.13 19.14
C ARG A 115 17.62 0.70 18.90
N GLY A 116 17.44 1.23 17.68
CA GLY A 116 16.22 1.96 17.31
C GLY A 116 14.96 1.13 17.47
N ALA A 117 14.98 -0.12 16.99
CA ALA A 117 13.85 -1.04 17.10
C ALA A 117 13.54 -1.36 18.57
N VAL A 118 14.55 -1.71 19.38
CA VAL A 118 14.36 -1.99 20.82
C VAL A 118 13.74 -0.78 21.52
N VAL A 119 14.30 0.42 21.34
CA VAL A 119 13.76 1.64 21.98
C VAL A 119 12.33 1.92 21.50
N GLY A 120 12.04 1.77 20.20
CA GLY A 120 10.71 1.97 19.64
C GLY A 120 9.68 0.99 20.21
N LEU A 121 10.04 -0.29 20.30
CA LEU A 121 9.21 -1.34 20.91
C LEU A 121 8.94 -1.04 22.39
N THR A 122 9.93 -0.57 23.15
CA THR A 122 9.73 -0.18 24.55
C THR A 122 8.74 0.99 24.67
N VAL A 123 8.87 2.03 23.84
CA VAL A 123 7.94 3.17 23.84
C VAL A 123 6.51 2.73 23.53
N ILE A 124 6.32 1.90 22.50
CA ILE A 124 5.00 1.41 22.11
C ILE A 124 4.43 0.48 23.19
N THR A 125 5.26 -0.35 23.81
CA THR A 125 4.85 -1.23 24.93
C THR A 125 4.34 -0.40 26.09
N ALA A 126 5.07 0.64 26.50
CA ALA A 126 4.66 1.53 27.58
C ALA A 126 3.33 2.23 27.28
N LEU A 127 3.15 2.74 26.06
CA LEU A 127 1.88 3.33 25.64
C LEU A 127 0.73 2.30 25.61
N ASN A 128 1.02 1.05 25.23
CA ASN A 128 0.01 -0.01 25.24
C ASN A 128 -0.40 -0.41 26.66
N VAL A 129 0.50 -0.35 27.65
CA VAL A 129 0.15 -0.51 29.07
C VAL A 129 -0.83 0.59 29.52
N VAL A 130 -0.56 1.86 29.15
CA VAL A 130 -1.49 2.97 29.44
C VAL A 130 -2.84 2.76 28.75
N ARG A 131 -2.84 2.25 27.52
CA ARG A 131 -4.07 1.85 26.80
C ARG A 131 -4.88 0.85 27.60
N LEU A 132 -4.29 -0.28 27.98
CA LEU A 132 -4.98 -1.34 28.72
C LEU A 132 -5.53 -0.82 30.05
N GLY A 133 -4.76 -0.01 30.78
CA GLY A 133 -5.20 0.59 32.04
C GLY A 133 -6.42 1.49 31.86
N ASN A 134 -6.42 2.36 30.84
CA ASN A 134 -7.58 3.20 30.52
C ASN A 134 -8.79 2.36 30.12
N LEU A 135 -8.61 1.28 29.34
CA LEU A 135 -9.71 0.40 28.96
C LEU A 135 -10.31 -0.34 30.18
N SER A 136 -9.47 -0.80 31.12
CA SER A 136 -9.95 -1.40 32.38
C SER A 136 -10.76 -0.41 33.21
N LEU A 137 -10.34 0.86 33.28
CA LEU A 137 -11.04 1.90 34.05
C LEU A 137 -12.42 2.25 33.48
N VAL A 138 -12.65 2.03 32.18
CA VAL A 138 -13.93 2.34 31.52
C VAL A 138 -14.73 1.08 31.15
N ALA A 139 -14.34 -0.09 31.65
CA ALA A 139 -14.88 -1.38 31.18
C ALA A 139 -16.39 -1.54 31.37
N GLU A 140 -16.97 -0.83 32.35
CA GLU A 140 -18.41 -0.83 32.63
C GLU A 140 -19.22 0.04 31.64
N ASP A 141 -18.60 1.08 31.06
CA ASP A 141 -19.22 1.93 30.05
C ASP A 141 -18.89 1.38 28.66
N ARG A 142 -19.82 0.58 28.11
CA ARG A 142 -19.61 -0.09 26.83
C ARG A 142 -19.34 0.88 25.67
N ALA A 143 -20.00 2.02 25.65
CA ALA A 143 -19.85 3.00 24.58
C ALA A 143 -18.47 3.67 24.64
N LEU A 144 -18.04 4.06 25.84
CA LEU A 144 -16.72 4.64 26.04
C LEU A 144 -15.60 3.61 25.81
N LEU A 145 -15.81 2.36 26.24
CA LEU A 145 -14.90 1.25 25.97
C LEU A 145 -14.73 1.03 24.47
N ASP A 146 -15.82 0.94 23.70
CA ASP A 146 -15.75 0.74 22.25
C ASP A 146 -15.09 1.94 21.55
N LEU A 147 -15.40 3.18 21.96
CA LEU A 147 -14.75 4.40 21.48
C LEU A 147 -13.22 4.38 21.72
N LEU A 148 -12.79 4.09 22.96
CA LEU A 148 -11.37 4.06 23.30
C LEU A 148 -10.65 2.87 22.66
N HIS A 149 -11.26 1.69 22.67
CA HIS A 149 -10.66 0.44 22.25
C HIS A 149 -10.47 0.36 20.74
N VAL A 150 -11.51 0.70 19.98
CA VAL A 150 -11.54 0.50 18.52
C VAL A 150 -10.97 1.71 17.77
N TYR A 151 -11.08 2.91 18.33
CA TYR A 151 -10.79 4.14 17.59
C TYR A 151 -9.61 4.93 18.15
N ILE A 152 -9.71 5.40 19.40
CA ILE A 152 -8.75 6.37 19.94
C ILE A 152 -7.38 5.72 20.12
N TRP A 153 -7.30 4.64 20.88
CA TRP A 153 -6.02 4.04 21.24
C TRP A 153 -5.26 3.42 20.06
N PRO A 154 -5.89 2.68 19.13
CA PRO A 154 -5.22 2.23 17.92
C PRO A 154 -4.61 3.39 17.12
N GLY A 155 -5.34 4.51 16.98
CA GLY A 155 -4.85 5.73 16.35
C GLY A 155 -3.63 6.32 17.06
N VAL A 156 -3.68 6.44 18.38
CA VAL A 156 -2.57 6.95 19.21
C VAL A 156 -1.31 6.08 19.06
N LEU A 157 -1.44 4.75 19.10
CA LEU A 157 -0.30 3.85 18.97
C LEU A 157 0.34 3.93 17.57
N ILE A 158 -0.47 4.01 16.51
CA ILE A 158 0.03 4.18 15.14
C ILE A 158 0.78 5.51 14.98
N LEU A 159 0.22 6.61 15.51
CA LEU A 159 0.90 7.91 15.51
C LEU A 159 2.21 7.89 16.28
N ALA A 160 2.22 7.27 17.46
CA ALA A 160 3.42 7.15 18.27
C ALA A 160 4.51 6.36 17.54
N ALA A 161 4.14 5.23 16.91
CA ALA A 161 5.05 4.45 16.09
C ALA A 161 5.60 5.27 14.92
N ALA A 162 4.75 5.95 14.14
CA ALA A 162 5.16 6.77 13.01
C ALA A 162 6.05 7.96 13.42
N GLY A 163 5.65 8.67 14.48
CA GLY A 163 6.39 9.80 15.03
C GLY A 163 7.76 9.39 15.57
N PHE A 164 7.84 8.25 16.27
CA PHE A 164 9.10 7.68 16.74
C PHE A 164 10.03 7.33 15.57
N VAL A 165 9.52 6.59 14.57
CA VAL A 165 10.28 6.22 13.37
C VAL A 165 10.82 7.46 12.66
N TYR A 166 9.97 8.47 12.47
CA TYR A 166 10.36 9.73 11.83
C TYR A 166 11.47 10.45 12.61
N ALA A 167 11.31 10.60 13.93
CA ALA A 167 12.31 11.23 14.79
C ALA A 167 13.64 10.45 14.80
N TRP A 168 13.57 9.12 14.84
CA TRP A 168 14.76 8.26 14.78
C TRP A 168 15.48 8.39 13.45
N MET A 169 14.78 8.32 12.30
CA MET A 169 15.37 8.49 10.98
C MET A 169 16.05 9.86 10.82
N GLY A 170 15.46 10.92 11.37
CA GLY A 170 16.05 12.26 11.36
C GLY A 170 17.42 12.32 12.06
N ARG A 171 17.57 11.64 13.21
CA ARG A 171 18.85 11.56 13.94
C ARG A 171 19.91 10.75 13.20
N GLN A 172 19.50 9.79 12.37
CA GLN A 172 20.45 9.00 11.58
C GLN A 172 21.04 9.81 10.41
N GLY A 173 20.30 10.77 9.86
CA GLY A 173 20.78 11.64 8.80
C GLY A 173 21.89 12.60 9.25
N THR A 174 21.73 13.23 10.41
CA THR A 174 22.69 14.24 10.91
C THR A 174 24.05 13.66 11.30
N ALA A 175 24.09 12.40 11.75
CA ALA A 175 25.34 11.73 12.14
C ALA A 175 26.26 11.39 10.96
N ALA A 176 25.72 11.31 9.74
CA ALA A 176 26.50 10.99 8.54
C ALA A 176 27.25 12.21 7.97
N ASP A 177 26.77 13.42 8.23
CA ASP A 177 27.28 14.67 7.63
C ASP A 177 28.41 15.34 8.45
N GLY A 178 28.71 14.84 9.67
CA GLY A 178 29.63 15.49 10.62
C GLY A 178 31.11 15.06 10.58
N GLY A 179 31.55 14.31 9.57
CA GLY A 179 32.95 13.83 9.48
C GLY A 179 33.94 14.89 8.98
N PRO A 180 34.95 15.32 9.77
CA PRO A 180 35.79 16.50 9.48
C PRO A 180 36.79 16.37 8.31
N GLY A 181 36.64 15.43 7.37
CA GLY A 181 37.61 15.24 6.29
C GLY A 181 37.15 14.45 5.05
N GLY A 182 35.85 14.18 4.89
CA GLY A 182 35.35 13.41 3.75
C GLY A 182 34.97 14.31 2.58
N GLY A 183 35.80 14.37 1.54
CA GLY A 183 35.48 15.05 0.28
C GLY A 183 34.09 14.66 -0.25
N ALA A 184 33.42 15.63 -0.86
CA ALA A 184 32.06 15.61 -1.40
C ALA A 184 31.81 14.58 -2.52
N ALA A 185 32.10 13.31 -2.27
CA ALA A 185 31.83 12.19 -3.16
C ALA A 185 30.43 11.61 -2.87
N ALA A 186 29.46 12.13 -3.63
CA ALA A 186 28.26 11.46 -4.12
C ALA A 186 27.86 10.13 -3.43
N GLY A 187 27.05 10.23 -2.38
CA GLY A 187 26.43 9.05 -1.77
C GLY A 187 25.54 9.29 -0.57
N ALA A 188 25.44 10.54 -0.08
CA ALA A 188 24.56 10.90 1.02
C ALA A 188 23.10 10.60 0.65
N LEU A 189 22.55 9.53 1.26
CA LEU A 189 21.12 9.24 1.20
C LEU A 189 20.40 10.33 2.00
N PRO A 190 19.60 11.18 1.34
CA PRO A 190 19.29 12.47 1.91
C PRO A 190 18.11 12.38 2.87
N GLY A 191 18.37 12.36 4.18
CA GLY A 191 17.32 12.41 5.20
C GLY A 191 16.37 13.61 5.02
N ASP A 192 16.88 14.73 4.50
CA ASP A 192 16.10 15.93 4.16
C ASP A 192 15.61 16.03 2.70
N ALA A 193 16.12 15.21 1.77
CA ALA A 193 15.67 15.20 0.37
C ALA A 193 14.88 13.95 -0.06
N VAL A 194 14.76 12.92 0.79
CA VAL A 194 13.98 11.70 0.49
C VAL A 194 12.48 11.98 0.47
N LEU A 195 12.00 12.91 1.30
CA LEU A 195 10.62 13.40 1.25
C LEU A 195 10.65 14.91 1.04
N GLY A 196 10.44 15.33 -0.20
CA GLY A 196 10.28 16.75 -0.52
C GLY A 196 9.23 17.41 0.39
N PRO A 197 9.25 18.74 0.56
CA PRO A 197 8.34 19.45 1.48
C PRO A 197 6.86 19.06 1.32
N ALA A 198 6.43 18.79 0.08
CA ALA A 198 5.09 18.30 -0.23
C ALA A 198 4.78 16.91 0.35
N ALA A 199 5.74 15.97 0.29
CA ALA A 199 5.57 14.63 0.83
C ALA A 199 5.57 14.64 2.37
N ARG A 200 6.44 15.45 3.01
CA ARG A 200 6.38 15.68 4.46
C ARG A 200 5.04 16.27 4.88
N ARG A 201 4.57 17.30 4.17
CA ARG A 201 3.24 17.91 4.41
C ARG A 201 2.11 16.91 4.22
N PHE A 202 2.17 16.07 3.18
CA PHE A 202 1.19 15.01 2.94
C PHE A 202 1.13 14.03 4.10
N LEU A 203 2.27 13.50 4.53
CA LEU A 203 2.33 12.53 5.63
C LEU A 203 1.80 13.11 6.93
N LEU A 204 2.17 14.36 7.26
CA LEU A 204 1.67 15.05 8.45
C LEU A 204 0.15 15.26 8.40
N LEU A 205 -0.37 15.76 7.27
CA LEU A 205 -1.80 15.96 7.09
C LEU A 205 -2.57 14.65 7.05
N ALA A 206 -2.03 13.61 6.42
CA ALA A 206 -2.62 12.28 6.37
C ALA A 206 -2.71 11.71 7.78
N ALA A 207 -1.63 11.78 8.57
CA ALA A 207 -1.63 11.35 9.96
C ALA A 207 -2.68 12.10 10.79
N LEU A 208 -2.70 13.44 10.71
CA LEU A 208 -3.66 14.27 11.45
C LEU A 208 -5.11 13.99 11.06
N LEU A 209 -5.40 13.89 9.76
CA LEU A 209 -6.75 13.65 9.27
C LEU A 209 -7.22 12.22 9.51
N VAL A 210 -6.33 11.22 9.46
CA VAL A 210 -6.67 9.83 9.82
C VAL A 210 -6.99 9.74 11.31
N VAL A 211 -6.28 10.47 12.16
CA VAL A 211 -6.58 10.52 13.60
C VAL A 211 -7.90 11.21 13.86
N ALA A 212 -8.14 12.35 13.21
CA ALA A 212 -9.43 13.03 13.27
C ALA A 212 -10.57 12.13 12.77
N TYR A 213 -10.34 11.36 11.71
CA TYR A 213 -11.28 10.35 11.20
C TYR A 213 -11.60 9.32 12.28
N PHE A 214 -10.60 8.66 12.88
CA PHE A 214 -10.86 7.66 13.92
C PHE A 214 -11.55 8.27 15.14
N ALA A 215 -11.10 9.45 15.60
CA ALA A 215 -11.71 10.13 16.74
C ALA A 215 -13.18 10.53 16.50
N THR A 216 -13.58 10.76 15.25
CA THR A 216 -14.94 11.14 14.89
C THR A 216 -15.80 9.98 14.38
N ALA A 217 -15.20 8.84 14.02
CA ALA A 217 -15.89 7.74 13.37
C ALA A 217 -17.11 7.21 14.16
N PRO A 218 -17.08 7.06 15.50
CA PRO A 218 -18.25 6.58 16.26
C PRO A 218 -19.45 7.51 16.13
N PHE A 219 -19.22 8.82 16.21
CA PHE A 219 -20.28 9.81 16.02
C PHE A 219 -20.85 9.79 14.59
N PHE A 220 -20.00 9.51 13.60
CA PHE A 220 -20.46 9.32 12.22
C PHE A 220 -21.24 8.01 12.07
N TYR A 221 -20.84 6.94 12.77
CA TYR A 221 -21.52 5.66 12.70
C TYR A 221 -22.85 5.61 13.47
N GLU A 222 -23.12 6.58 14.32
CA GLU A 222 -24.43 6.71 14.96
C GLU A 222 -25.28 7.82 14.31
N SER A 223 -24.77 8.45 13.25
CA SER A 223 -25.41 9.63 12.67
C SER A 223 -26.57 9.26 11.73
N PRO A 224 -27.81 9.72 11.99
CA PRO A 224 -28.93 9.54 11.07
C PRO A 224 -28.67 10.13 9.69
N ALA A 225 -27.83 11.18 9.61
CA ALA A 225 -27.46 11.79 8.34
C ALA A 225 -26.64 10.84 7.46
N VAL A 226 -25.79 10.00 8.05
CA VAL A 226 -25.00 9.00 7.31
C VAL A 226 -25.91 7.90 6.78
N ASP A 227 -26.94 7.50 7.53
CA ASP A 227 -27.94 6.53 7.08
C ASP A 227 -28.78 7.07 5.91
N VAL A 228 -29.14 8.35 5.94
CA VAL A 228 -29.79 9.01 4.80
C VAL A 228 -28.88 8.98 3.55
N ILE A 229 -27.59 9.29 3.72
CA ILE A 229 -26.62 9.20 2.62
C ILE A 229 -26.49 7.76 2.11
N ALA A 230 -26.53 6.76 3.00
CA ALA A 230 -26.54 5.35 2.65
C ALA A 230 -27.73 5.00 1.76
N GLY A 231 -28.92 5.49 2.14
CA GLY A 231 -30.14 5.36 1.35
C GLY A 231 -30.03 6.02 -0.02
N TRP A 232 -29.43 7.21 -0.12
CA TRP A 232 -29.19 7.87 -1.41
C TRP A 232 -28.21 7.09 -2.30
N ILE A 233 -27.14 6.54 -1.73
CA ILE A 233 -26.20 5.67 -2.46
C ILE A 233 -26.91 4.41 -2.96
N ALA A 234 -27.70 3.75 -2.10
CA ALA A 234 -28.48 2.58 -2.47
C ALA A 234 -29.48 2.88 -3.58
N MET A 235 -30.20 4.01 -3.50
CA MET A 235 -31.16 4.46 -4.50
C MET A 235 -30.49 4.76 -5.84
N ALA A 236 -29.38 5.50 -5.83
CA ALA A 236 -28.62 5.80 -7.04
C ALA A 236 -28.06 4.51 -7.68
N GLY A 237 -27.49 3.62 -6.87
CA GLY A 237 -27.04 2.29 -7.30
C GLY A 237 -28.17 1.48 -7.91
N GLY A 238 -29.32 1.38 -7.24
CA GLY A 238 -30.50 0.66 -7.74
C GLY A 238 -31.07 1.23 -9.03
N THR A 239 -31.03 2.55 -9.18
CA THR A 239 -31.46 3.24 -10.40
C THR A 239 -30.54 2.89 -11.57
N ILE A 240 -29.21 2.96 -11.37
CA ILE A 240 -28.24 2.63 -12.41
C ILE A 240 -28.30 1.13 -12.75
N LEU A 241 -28.43 0.25 -11.75
CA LEU A 241 -28.60 -1.18 -11.97
C LEU A 241 -29.85 -1.50 -12.78
N SER A 242 -30.97 -0.85 -12.46
CA SER A 242 -32.24 -0.99 -13.20
C SER A 242 -32.11 -0.49 -14.63
N ALA A 243 -31.45 0.66 -14.84
CA ALA A 243 -31.15 1.19 -16.18
C ALA A 243 -30.23 0.25 -16.98
N ALA A 244 -29.33 -0.47 -16.31
CA ALA A 244 -28.47 -1.51 -16.90
C ALA A 244 -29.19 -2.87 -17.08
N GLY A 245 -30.50 -2.95 -16.86
CA GLY A 245 -31.31 -4.16 -17.05
C GLY A 245 -31.29 -5.15 -15.87
N THR A 246 -30.72 -4.77 -14.73
CA THR A 246 -30.74 -5.56 -13.49
C THR A 246 -31.89 -5.10 -12.60
N ARG A 247 -32.93 -5.93 -12.41
CA ARG A 247 -34.01 -5.61 -11.48
C ARG A 247 -33.45 -5.43 -10.06
N ALA A 248 -33.51 -4.19 -9.56
CA ALA A 248 -33.06 -3.82 -8.23
C ALA A 248 -34.21 -3.16 -7.45
N ASN A 249 -34.53 -3.69 -6.27
CA ASN A 249 -35.46 -3.07 -5.33
C ASN A 249 -34.65 -2.46 -4.19
N VAL A 250 -34.93 -1.21 -3.83
CA VAL A 250 -34.22 -0.48 -2.78
C VAL A 250 -35.18 -0.18 -1.64
N HIS A 251 -34.78 -0.56 -0.42
CA HIS A 251 -35.47 -0.23 0.81
C HIS A 251 -34.44 0.37 1.78
N GLU A 252 -34.52 1.70 1.99
CA GLU A 252 -33.52 2.45 2.76
C GLU A 252 -32.09 2.21 2.23
N ALA A 253 -31.15 1.80 3.08
CA ALA A 253 -29.78 1.47 2.72
C ALA A 253 -29.63 0.05 2.13
N LEU A 254 -30.70 -0.75 2.07
CA LEU A 254 -30.67 -2.13 1.59
C LEU A 254 -31.11 -2.20 0.13
N ILE A 255 -30.25 -2.79 -0.71
CA ILE A 255 -30.53 -3.07 -2.10
C ILE A 255 -30.70 -4.58 -2.31
N PHE A 256 -31.80 -4.96 -2.95
CA PHE A 256 -32.11 -6.33 -3.36
C PHE A 256 -32.03 -6.45 -4.86
N THR A 257 -31.42 -7.51 -5.34
CA THR A 257 -31.40 -7.89 -6.75
C THR A 257 -31.72 -9.38 -6.85
N ARG A 258 -31.97 -9.89 -8.06
CA ARG A 258 -32.06 -11.35 -8.29
C ARG A 258 -30.79 -12.12 -7.89
N HIS A 259 -29.72 -11.38 -7.66
CA HIS A 259 -28.37 -11.86 -7.43
C HIS A 259 -28.00 -11.86 -5.94
N GLY A 260 -28.73 -11.13 -5.10
CA GLY A 260 -28.50 -11.05 -3.67
C GLY A 260 -28.96 -9.73 -3.08
N ALA A 261 -28.80 -9.60 -1.76
CA ALA A 261 -29.07 -8.39 -1.02
C ALA A 261 -27.75 -7.79 -0.50
N PHE A 262 -27.68 -6.46 -0.42
CA PHE A 262 -26.53 -5.75 0.14
C PHE A 262 -27.00 -4.54 0.94
N VAL A 263 -26.50 -4.42 2.17
CA VAL A 263 -26.71 -3.24 3.01
C VAL A 263 -25.56 -2.28 2.78
N VAL A 264 -25.86 -1.04 2.36
CA VAL A 264 -24.88 0.05 2.35
C VAL A 264 -24.58 0.42 3.81
N THR A 265 -23.53 -0.17 4.36
CA THR A 265 -23.07 0.17 5.70
C THR A 265 -22.35 1.51 5.69
N GLN A 266 -22.22 2.11 6.87
CA GLN A 266 -21.54 3.38 7.03
C GLN A 266 -20.04 3.27 6.72
N GLU A 267 -19.45 2.09 6.85
CA GLU A 267 -18.09 1.79 6.36
C GLU A 267 -17.94 1.97 4.84
N CYS A 268 -19.03 1.86 4.07
CA CYS A 268 -19.02 2.10 2.63
C CYS A 268 -18.94 3.59 2.29
N ILE A 269 -19.37 4.46 3.20
CA ILE A 269 -19.51 5.91 3.00
C ILE A 269 -18.32 6.62 3.65
N PHE A 270 -18.07 6.30 4.91
CA PHE A 270 -17.05 6.92 5.73
C PHE A 270 -15.80 6.03 5.76
N THR A 271 -15.02 6.11 4.68
CA THR A 271 -13.82 5.30 4.50
C THR A 271 -12.55 6.03 4.96
N PRO A 272 -11.50 5.29 5.41
CA PRO A 272 -10.19 5.89 5.72
C PRO A 272 -9.49 6.46 4.47
N LEU A 273 -10.05 6.28 3.27
CA LEU A 273 -9.55 6.93 2.05
C LEU A 273 -9.90 8.43 2.00
N ILE A 274 -10.97 8.87 2.66
CA ILE A 274 -11.36 10.29 2.74
C ILE A 274 -10.23 11.15 3.32
N PRO A 275 -9.70 10.87 4.52
CA PRO A 275 -8.62 11.67 5.09
C PRO A 275 -7.34 11.64 4.22
N LEU A 276 -7.05 10.52 3.55
CA LEU A 276 -5.91 10.43 2.62
C LEU A 276 -6.11 11.30 1.36
N TYR A 277 -7.33 11.32 0.81
CA TYR A 277 -7.67 12.19 -0.33
C TYR A 277 -7.54 13.67 0.05
N LEU A 278 -8.10 14.05 1.21
CA LEU A 278 -8.03 15.41 1.73
C LEU A 278 -6.57 15.82 2.01
N ALA A 279 -5.77 14.94 2.61
CA ALA A 279 -4.34 15.17 2.80
C ALA A 279 -3.62 15.38 1.47
N GLY A 280 -3.95 14.57 0.46
CA GLY A 280 -3.43 14.72 -0.90
C GLY A 280 -3.77 16.06 -1.51
N ALA A 281 -5.03 16.48 -1.45
CA ALA A 281 -5.51 17.76 -1.97
C ALA A 281 -4.83 18.96 -1.29
N LEU A 282 -4.63 18.89 0.03
CA LEU A 282 -4.02 19.95 0.83
C LEU A 282 -2.50 20.02 0.69
N ALA A 283 -1.83 18.87 0.53
CA ALA A 283 -0.38 18.79 0.41
C ALA A 283 0.13 18.99 -1.01
N ALA A 284 -0.70 18.73 -2.02
CA ALA A 284 -0.32 18.91 -3.41
C ALA A 284 0.02 20.39 -3.70
N PRO A 285 1.07 20.67 -4.51
CA PRO A 285 1.48 22.01 -4.90
C PRO A 285 0.54 22.60 -5.95
N LEU A 286 -0.74 22.72 -5.61
CA LEU A 286 -1.81 23.23 -6.46
C LEU A 286 -2.14 24.69 -6.11
N GLY A 287 -2.52 25.47 -7.12
CA GLY A 287 -3.10 26.80 -6.91
C GLY A 287 -4.44 26.71 -6.16
N TRP A 288 -4.81 27.78 -5.45
CA TRP A 288 -6.01 27.84 -4.60
C TRP A 288 -7.28 27.31 -5.28
N LYS A 289 -7.59 27.77 -6.50
CA LYS A 289 -8.78 27.34 -7.25
C LYS A 289 -8.85 25.81 -7.42
N ARG A 290 -7.73 25.16 -7.79
CA ARG A 290 -7.68 23.70 -7.98
C ARG A 290 -7.78 22.95 -6.65
N ARG A 291 -7.12 23.47 -5.60
CA ARG A 291 -7.23 22.91 -4.25
C ARG A 291 -8.67 22.95 -3.75
N THR A 292 -9.33 24.11 -3.84
CA THR A 292 -10.74 24.27 -3.46
C THR A 292 -11.63 23.32 -4.27
N ALA A 293 -11.41 23.22 -5.59
CA ALA A 293 -12.16 22.29 -6.43
C ALA A 293 -11.99 20.83 -5.96
N MET A 294 -10.78 20.38 -5.62
CA MET A 294 -10.56 19.04 -5.08
C MET A 294 -11.27 18.83 -3.73
N LEU A 295 -11.16 19.79 -2.81
CA LEU A 295 -11.82 19.70 -1.52
C LEU A 295 -13.35 19.63 -1.66
N LEU A 296 -13.94 20.49 -2.50
CA LEU A 296 -15.38 20.48 -2.80
C LEU A 296 -15.82 19.23 -3.56
N ALA A 297 -14.92 18.60 -4.33
CA ALA A 297 -15.22 17.35 -5.02
C ALA A 297 -15.28 16.14 -4.07
N THR A 298 -14.77 16.23 -2.84
CA THR A 298 -14.68 15.10 -1.91
C THR A 298 -16.02 14.37 -1.73
N PRO A 299 -17.15 15.03 -1.38
CA PRO A 299 -18.42 14.32 -1.20
C PRO A 299 -18.89 13.62 -2.47
N ALA A 300 -18.77 14.28 -3.63
CA ALA A 300 -19.18 13.72 -4.91
C ALA A 300 -18.31 12.51 -5.33
N VAL A 301 -16.99 12.58 -5.11
CA VAL A 301 -16.05 11.49 -5.39
C VAL A 301 -16.38 10.26 -4.56
N PHE A 302 -16.58 10.43 -3.25
CA PHE A 302 -16.87 9.31 -2.35
C PHE A 302 -18.29 8.78 -2.48
N PHE A 303 -19.28 9.63 -2.81
CA PHE A 303 -20.61 9.18 -3.21
C PHE A 303 -20.55 8.32 -4.47
N ALA A 304 -19.86 8.79 -5.50
CA ALA A 304 -19.67 8.03 -6.74
C ALA A 304 -18.91 6.72 -6.49
N LEU A 305 -17.95 6.71 -5.56
CA LEU A 305 -17.24 5.49 -5.16
C LEU A 305 -18.18 4.49 -4.47
N GLY A 306 -19.03 4.96 -3.55
CA GLY A 306 -20.05 4.15 -2.89
C GLY A 306 -21.03 3.54 -3.90
N VAL A 307 -21.53 4.34 -4.85
CA VAL A 307 -22.40 3.87 -5.93
C VAL A 307 -21.67 2.85 -6.80
N SER A 308 -20.43 3.13 -7.20
CA SER A 308 -19.61 2.23 -8.02
C SER A 308 -19.41 0.86 -7.36
N ARG A 309 -19.29 0.82 -6.03
CA ARG A 309 -19.21 -0.42 -5.26
C ARG A 309 -20.48 -1.26 -5.39
N LEU A 310 -21.66 -0.63 -5.45
CA LEU A 310 -22.94 -1.32 -5.65
C LEU A 310 -23.11 -1.85 -7.07
N LEU A 311 -22.50 -1.22 -8.08
CA LEU A 311 -22.59 -1.68 -9.46
C LEU A 311 -21.96 -3.06 -9.66
N VAL A 312 -21.14 -3.53 -8.72
CA VAL A 312 -20.65 -4.90 -8.67
C VAL A 312 -21.81 -5.92 -8.63
N LEU A 313 -22.97 -5.55 -8.10
CA LEU A 313 -24.18 -6.41 -8.09
C LEU A 313 -24.78 -6.64 -9.49
N ALA A 314 -24.47 -5.81 -10.49
CA ALA A 314 -24.86 -6.05 -11.88
C ALA A 314 -24.02 -7.14 -12.55
N VAL A 315 -22.84 -7.45 -12.00
CA VAL A 315 -21.93 -8.40 -12.63
C VAL A 315 -22.51 -9.81 -12.48
N PRO A 316 -22.73 -10.58 -13.57
CA PRO A 316 -23.31 -11.92 -13.48
C PRO A 316 -22.50 -12.83 -12.54
N ALA A 317 -23.17 -13.69 -11.77
CA ALA A 317 -22.50 -14.65 -10.88
C ALA A 317 -21.46 -15.52 -11.63
N ALA A 318 -21.71 -15.82 -12.91
CA ALA A 318 -20.78 -16.55 -13.76
C ALA A 318 -19.41 -15.85 -13.91
N VAL A 319 -19.36 -14.54 -13.73
CA VAL A 319 -18.12 -13.73 -13.85
C VAL A 319 -17.42 -13.56 -12.51
N VAL A 320 -18.17 -13.32 -11.43
CA VAL A 320 -17.61 -12.97 -10.11
C VAL A 320 -17.62 -14.12 -9.09
N GLY A 321 -18.30 -15.22 -9.39
CA GLY A 321 -18.53 -16.33 -8.47
C GLY A 321 -19.51 -15.97 -7.36
N SER A 322 -19.12 -15.05 -6.49
CA SER A 322 -19.91 -14.55 -5.36
C SER A 322 -19.90 -13.02 -5.29
N TYR A 323 -21.08 -12.43 -5.07
CA TYR A 323 -21.25 -10.99 -4.91
C TYR A 323 -20.55 -10.45 -3.67
N VAL A 324 -20.58 -11.22 -2.57
CA VAL A 324 -19.87 -10.89 -1.32
C VAL A 324 -18.38 -10.77 -1.61
N THR A 325 -17.82 -11.74 -2.33
CA THR A 325 -16.42 -11.72 -2.76
C THR A 325 -16.10 -10.49 -3.61
N ALA A 326 -16.94 -10.19 -4.60
CA ALA A 326 -16.71 -9.08 -5.50
C ALA A 326 -16.80 -7.71 -4.81
N ILE A 327 -17.76 -7.54 -3.90
CA ILE A 327 -17.92 -6.32 -3.09
C ILE A 327 -16.71 -6.13 -2.18
N HIS A 328 -16.23 -7.20 -1.54
CA HIS A 328 -15.05 -7.10 -0.69
C HIS A 328 -13.75 -6.93 -1.48
N ALA A 329 -13.69 -7.43 -2.72
CA ALA A 329 -12.59 -7.21 -3.64
C ALA A 329 -12.60 -5.80 -4.26
N PHE A 330 -13.68 -5.02 -4.14
CA PHE A 330 -13.81 -3.71 -4.78
C PHE A 330 -12.65 -2.77 -4.45
N SER A 331 -12.35 -2.57 -3.16
CA SER A 331 -11.25 -1.69 -2.73
C SER A 331 -9.89 -2.18 -3.23
N GLN A 332 -9.68 -3.50 -3.28
CA GLN A 332 -8.46 -4.09 -3.81
C GLN A 332 -8.32 -3.84 -5.32
N THR A 333 -9.41 -3.98 -6.08
CA THR A 333 -9.47 -3.67 -7.51
C THR A 333 -9.25 -2.18 -7.77
N LEU A 334 -9.82 -1.31 -6.95
CA LEU A 334 -9.60 0.14 -7.03
C LEU A 334 -8.12 0.48 -6.83
N VAL A 335 -7.48 -0.08 -5.80
CA VAL A 335 -6.04 0.13 -5.54
C VAL A 335 -5.20 -0.39 -6.71
N ALA A 336 -5.54 -1.56 -7.27
CA ALA A 336 -4.89 -2.08 -8.48
C ALA A 336 -5.01 -1.12 -9.67
N VAL A 337 -6.20 -0.59 -9.95
CA VAL A 337 -6.44 0.39 -11.02
C VAL A 337 -5.59 1.65 -10.81
N LEU A 338 -5.56 2.19 -9.58
CA LEU A 338 -4.76 3.35 -9.24
C LEU A 338 -3.26 3.08 -9.41
N LEU A 339 -2.79 1.89 -9.00
CA LEU A 339 -1.39 1.47 -9.15
C LEU A 339 -1.00 1.37 -10.63
N VAL A 340 -1.85 0.77 -11.47
CA VAL A 340 -1.64 0.65 -12.92
C VAL A 340 -1.64 2.02 -13.58
N ALA A 341 -2.57 2.90 -13.22
CA ALA A 341 -2.62 4.26 -13.72
C ALA A 341 -1.34 5.03 -13.35
N ALA A 342 -0.94 5.00 -12.08
CA ALA A 342 0.29 5.64 -11.60
C ALA A 342 1.52 5.13 -12.37
N ALA A 343 1.65 3.81 -12.53
CA ALA A 343 2.74 3.21 -13.30
C ALA A 343 2.75 3.67 -14.78
N ALA A 344 1.58 3.77 -15.41
CA ALA A 344 1.45 4.24 -16.78
C ALA A 344 1.82 5.73 -16.92
N PHE A 345 1.41 6.59 -15.98
CA PHE A 345 1.77 8.00 -15.97
C PHE A 345 3.25 8.24 -15.69
N VAL A 346 3.85 7.51 -14.74
CA VAL A 346 5.28 7.64 -14.42
C VAL A 346 6.16 7.25 -15.61
N THR A 347 5.74 6.25 -16.39
CA THR A 347 6.53 5.78 -17.54
C THR A 347 6.19 6.46 -18.85
N ALA A 348 5.07 7.20 -18.93
CA ALA A 348 4.70 7.96 -20.12
C ALA A 348 5.37 9.33 -20.11
N ARG A 349 6.09 9.68 -21.20
CA ARG A 349 6.68 11.02 -21.37
C ARG A 349 5.65 12.14 -21.51
N ALA A 350 4.38 11.83 -21.80
CA ALA A 350 3.31 12.79 -21.99
C ALA A 350 2.00 12.31 -21.33
N ALA A 351 1.28 13.22 -20.67
CA ALA A 351 0.07 12.90 -19.90
C ALA A 351 -1.02 12.19 -20.73
N ARG A 352 -1.29 12.66 -21.97
CA ARG A 352 -2.27 12.02 -22.86
C ARG A 352 -1.92 10.56 -23.18
N ARG A 353 -0.64 10.28 -23.40
CA ARG A 353 -0.15 8.91 -23.64
C ARG A 353 -0.26 8.05 -22.37
N GLY A 354 -0.05 8.65 -21.20
CA GLY A 354 -0.24 7.99 -19.89
C GLY A 354 -1.67 7.53 -19.69
N ALA A 355 -2.67 8.39 -19.94
CA ALA A 355 -4.08 8.06 -19.79
C ALA A 355 -4.53 6.93 -20.75
N ALA A 356 -4.21 7.04 -22.04
CA ALA A 356 -4.53 6.01 -23.02
C ALA A 356 -3.89 4.66 -22.67
N ARG A 357 -2.62 4.69 -22.25
CA ARG A 357 -1.89 3.50 -21.82
C ARG A 357 -2.46 2.88 -20.56
N ALA A 358 -2.86 3.69 -19.58
CA ALA A 358 -3.53 3.22 -18.36
C ALA A 358 -4.83 2.51 -18.73
N GLY A 359 -5.67 3.10 -19.59
CA GLY A 359 -6.92 2.50 -20.04
C GLY A 359 -6.72 1.15 -20.72
N VAL A 360 -5.78 1.07 -21.67
CA VAL A 360 -5.44 -0.20 -22.34
C VAL A 360 -4.90 -1.24 -21.36
N ALA A 361 -4.01 -0.84 -20.44
CA ALA A 361 -3.43 -1.73 -19.45
C ALA A 361 -4.50 -2.30 -18.50
N ILE A 362 -5.41 -1.46 -18.00
CA ILE A 362 -6.52 -1.88 -17.12
C ILE A 362 -7.45 -2.84 -17.87
N ALA A 363 -7.84 -2.51 -19.10
CA ALA A 363 -8.75 -3.34 -19.89
C ALA A 363 -8.13 -4.73 -20.19
N LEU A 364 -6.89 -4.78 -20.66
CA LEU A 364 -6.20 -6.05 -20.94
C LEU A 364 -5.91 -6.85 -19.67
N GLY A 365 -5.62 -6.19 -18.54
CA GLY A 365 -5.50 -6.84 -17.24
C GLY A 365 -6.81 -7.49 -16.77
N ALA A 366 -7.94 -6.79 -16.93
CA ALA A 366 -9.26 -7.33 -16.61
C ALA A 366 -9.60 -8.56 -17.49
N VAL A 367 -9.32 -8.49 -18.79
CA VAL A 367 -9.48 -9.64 -19.70
C VAL A 367 -8.60 -10.81 -19.27
N ALA A 368 -7.33 -10.56 -18.93
CA ALA A 368 -6.41 -11.60 -18.46
C ALA A 368 -6.89 -12.26 -17.17
N ALA A 369 -7.39 -11.50 -16.19
CA ALA A 369 -7.98 -12.05 -14.97
C ALA A 369 -9.19 -12.93 -15.29
N PHE A 370 -10.10 -12.45 -16.14
CA PHE A 370 -11.32 -13.18 -16.53
C PHE A 370 -11.01 -14.51 -17.22
N VAL A 371 -10.06 -14.51 -18.17
CA VAL A 371 -9.64 -15.72 -18.90
C VAL A 371 -8.88 -16.69 -17.98
N ALA A 372 -8.06 -16.18 -17.06
CA ALA A 372 -7.26 -17.02 -16.17
C ALA A 372 -8.11 -17.68 -15.07
N ALA A 373 -9.20 -17.06 -14.63
CA ALA A 373 -10.04 -17.55 -13.54
C ALA A 373 -10.49 -19.03 -13.68
N PRO A 374 -11.14 -19.46 -14.79
CA PRO A 374 -11.58 -20.86 -14.91
C PRO A 374 -10.41 -21.84 -14.97
N VAL A 375 -9.30 -21.48 -15.63
CA VAL A 375 -8.11 -22.33 -15.75
C VAL A 375 -7.46 -22.54 -14.39
N LEU A 376 -7.23 -21.45 -13.65
CA LEU A 376 -6.60 -21.51 -12.33
C LEU A 376 -7.51 -22.19 -11.30
N GLY A 377 -8.83 -21.99 -11.40
CA GLY A 377 -9.82 -22.71 -10.60
C GLY A 377 -9.77 -24.23 -10.86
N ALA A 378 -9.74 -24.65 -12.12
CA ALA A 378 -9.63 -26.05 -12.49
C ALA A 378 -8.30 -26.67 -12.03
N MET A 379 -7.18 -25.94 -12.13
CA MET A 379 -5.88 -26.38 -11.63
C MET A 379 -5.90 -26.55 -10.10
N ALA A 380 -6.48 -25.61 -9.37
CA ALA A 380 -6.62 -25.69 -7.91
C ALA A 380 -7.50 -26.88 -7.49
N GLY A 381 -8.62 -27.09 -8.18
CA GLY A 381 -9.50 -28.25 -7.96
C GLY A 381 -8.82 -29.58 -8.28
N GLY A 382 -8.11 -29.67 -9.40
CA GLY A 382 -7.33 -30.85 -9.78
C GLY A 382 -6.20 -31.16 -8.79
N ALA A 383 -5.50 -30.13 -8.29
CA ALA A 383 -4.48 -30.30 -7.26
C ALA A 383 -5.08 -30.77 -5.91
N ALA A 384 -6.27 -30.28 -5.55
CA ALA A 384 -6.98 -30.76 -4.37
C ALA A 384 -7.41 -32.24 -4.53
N ALA A 385 -8.00 -32.59 -5.68
CA ALA A 385 -8.40 -33.96 -5.99
C ALA A 385 -7.20 -34.93 -6.05
N GLY A 386 -6.10 -34.53 -6.67
CA GLY A 386 -4.87 -35.32 -6.74
C GLY A 386 -4.27 -35.58 -5.35
N ARG A 387 -4.26 -34.58 -4.47
CA ARG A 387 -3.85 -34.77 -3.06
C ARG A 387 -4.74 -35.77 -2.35
N GLN A 388 -6.05 -35.66 -2.53
CA GLN A 388 -7.00 -36.61 -1.94
C GLN A 388 -6.78 -38.05 -2.47
N ALA A 389 -6.51 -38.20 -3.77
CA ALA A 389 -6.24 -39.50 -4.40
C ALA A 389 -4.94 -40.15 -3.88
N LEU A 390 -3.93 -39.36 -3.52
CA LEU A 390 -2.67 -39.84 -2.93
C LEU A 390 -2.78 -40.16 -1.43
N GLY A 391 -3.99 -40.27 -0.88
CA GLY A 391 -4.22 -40.50 0.54
C GLY A 391 -3.96 -39.27 1.42
N GLY A 392 -3.71 -38.11 0.80
CA GLY A 392 -3.68 -36.84 1.51
C GLY A 392 -5.07 -36.55 2.06
N ARG A 393 -5.14 -36.12 3.33
CA ARG A 393 -6.42 -35.63 3.89
C ARG A 393 -6.88 -34.43 3.07
N ALA A 394 -8.19 -34.30 2.90
CA ALA A 394 -8.77 -33.09 2.31
C ALA A 394 -8.19 -31.90 3.07
N ALA A 395 -7.56 -30.96 2.36
CA ALA A 395 -7.05 -29.74 2.97
C ALA A 395 -8.23 -29.12 3.72
N HIS A 396 -8.06 -28.85 5.03
CA HIS A 396 -9.07 -28.10 5.76
C HIS A 396 -9.31 -26.81 4.97
N ALA A 397 -10.51 -26.66 4.44
CA ALA A 397 -10.94 -25.43 3.83
C ALA A 397 -10.97 -24.42 4.96
N PHE A 398 -9.92 -23.60 5.07
CA PHE A 398 -9.97 -22.45 5.96
C PHE A 398 -11.13 -21.57 5.48
N ALA A 399 -11.82 -20.93 6.42
CA ALA A 399 -12.96 -20.09 6.11
C ALA A 399 -12.50 -18.89 5.27
N ASP A 400 -12.79 -18.93 3.97
CA ASP A 400 -12.62 -17.80 3.05
C ASP A 400 -13.95 -17.07 2.89
N ASP A 401 -14.50 -16.59 4.01
CA ASP A 401 -15.84 -15.97 4.05
C ASP A 401 -15.96 -14.76 3.11
N GLN A 402 -14.83 -14.12 2.80
CA GLN A 402 -14.75 -12.96 1.91
C GLN A 402 -14.27 -13.32 0.48
N GLY A 403 -14.04 -14.59 0.17
CA GLY A 403 -13.56 -15.07 -1.14
C GLY A 403 -12.21 -14.51 -1.59
N ALA A 404 -11.41 -13.97 -0.67
CA ALA A 404 -10.14 -13.35 -0.99
C ALA A 404 -9.12 -14.35 -1.50
N TRP A 405 -9.16 -15.59 -1.01
CA TRP A 405 -8.32 -16.67 -1.49
C TRP A 405 -8.79 -17.18 -2.86
N ALA A 406 -10.10 -17.37 -3.02
CA ALA A 406 -10.68 -17.86 -4.27
C ALA A 406 -10.36 -16.95 -5.47
N ILE A 407 -10.40 -15.63 -5.29
CA ILE A 407 -10.14 -14.66 -6.37
C ILE A 407 -8.65 -14.36 -6.59
N LEU A 408 -7.79 -14.69 -5.62
CA LEU A 408 -6.36 -14.34 -5.61
C LEU A 408 -5.61 -14.73 -6.91
N PRO A 409 -5.77 -15.96 -7.45
CA PRO A 409 -5.11 -16.40 -8.68
C PRO A 409 -5.37 -15.49 -9.88
N ALA A 410 -6.65 -15.35 -10.23
CA ALA A 410 -7.09 -14.53 -11.35
C ALA A 410 -6.70 -13.06 -11.18
N PHE A 411 -6.87 -12.53 -9.97
CA PHE A 411 -6.54 -11.13 -9.65
C PHE A 411 -5.05 -10.83 -9.89
N GLN A 412 -4.14 -11.67 -9.39
CA GLN A 412 -2.71 -11.42 -9.54
C GLN A 412 -2.25 -11.53 -11.00
N VAL A 413 -2.82 -12.46 -11.78
CA VAL A 413 -2.55 -12.56 -13.23
C VAL A 413 -3.00 -11.28 -13.96
N GLY A 414 -4.20 -10.80 -13.67
CA GLY A 414 -4.71 -9.55 -14.25
C GLY A 414 -3.88 -8.34 -13.87
N LEU A 415 -3.56 -8.19 -12.59
CA LEU A 415 -2.74 -7.08 -12.09
C LEU A 415 -1.32 -7.11 -12.66
N PHE A 416 -0.68 -8.29 -12.70
CA PHE A 416 0.64 -8.45 -13.32
C PHE A 416 0.61 -8.01 -14.78
N THR A 417 -0.38 -8.48 -15.54
CA THR A 417 -0.53 -8.15 -16.96
C THR A 417 -0.72 -6.66 -17.17
N ALA A 418 -1.61 -6.03 -16.40
CA ALA A 418 -1.86 -4.60 -16.44
C ALA A 418 -0.59 -3.79 -16.12
N LEU A 419 0.10 -4.12 -15.03
CA LEU A 419 1.34 -3.44 -14.63
C LEU A 419 2.45 -3.64 -15.66
N TRP A 420 2.58 -4.83 -16.23
CA TRP A 420 3.56 -5.09 -17.28
C TRP A 420 3.30 -4.19 -18.50
N ILE A 421 2.06 -4.09 -18.99
CA ILE A 421 1.71 -3.19 -20.11
C ILE A 421 1.96 -1.72 -19.72
N ALA A 422 1.53 -1.34 -18.52
CA ALA A 422 1.68 0.00 -17.98
C ALA A 422 3.13 0.42 -17.81
N VAL A 423 4.07 -0.49 -17.56
CA VAL A 423 5.50 -0.17 -17.37
C VAL A 423 6.35 -0.45 -18.62
N ALA A 424 6.11 -1.56 -19.34
CA ALA A 424 6.91 -2.00 -20.49
C ALA A 424 6.54 -1.36 -21.83
N GLY A 425 5.27 -0.97 -22.03
CA GLY A 425 4.85 -0.13 -23.16
C GLY A 425 4.85 -0.88 -24.48
N GLY A 426 4.56 -2.19 -24.44
CA GLY A 426 4.50 -3.07 -25.61
C GLY A 426 5.86 -3.47 -26.19
N GLY A 427 6.94 -2.73 -25.92
CA GLY A 427 8.24 -2.92 -26.57
C GLY A 427 9.24 -3.85 -25.85
N ARG A 428 8.97 -4.32 -24.63
CA ARG A 428 9.88 -5.25 -23.92
C ARG A 428 9.62 -6.70 -24.30
N SER A 429 10.67 -7.53 -24.20
CA SER A 429 10.63 -8.95 -24.57
C SER A 429 9.50 -9.71 -23.87
N TRP A 430 8.59 -10.30 -24.65
CA TRP A 430 7.52 -11.19 -24.18
C TRP A 430 8.02 -12.31 -23.28
N ARG A 431 9.26 -12.79 -23.50
CA ARG A 431 9.91 -13.80 -22.65
C ARG A 431 9.98 -13.40 -21.18
N ARG A 432 10.34 -12.14 -20.89
CA ARG A 432 10.36 -11.62 -19.51
C ARG A 432 8.96 -11.55 -18.92
N ALA A 433 7.97 -11.17 -19.73
CA ALA A 433 6.58 -11.15 -19.29
C ALA A 433 6.11 -12.55 -18.86
N LEU A 434 6.39 -13.56 -19.68
CA LEU A 434 6.06 -14.96 -19.36
C LEU A 434 6.82 -15.47 -18.13
N LEU A 435 8.11 -15.15 -18.00
CA LEU A 435 8.89 -15.49 -16.81
C LEU A 435 8.30 -14.86 -15.54
N GLY A 436 7.88 -13.59 -15.62
CA GLY A 436 7.23 -12.91 -14.50
C GLY A 436 5.89 -13.52 -14.15
N LEU A 437 5.06 -13.80 -15.15
CA LEU A 437 3.76 -14.44 -14.95
C LEU A 437 3.92 -15.84 -14.34
N GLY A 438 4.87 -16.63 -14.84
CA GLY A 438 5.22 -17.94 -14.28
C GLY A 438 5.70 -17.83 -12.84
N GLY A 439 6.51 -16.81 -12.52
CA GLY A 439 6.92 -16.52 -11.15
C GLY A 439 5.76 -16.17 -10.22
N VAL A 440 4.79 -15.38 -10.69
CA VAL A 440 3.56 -15.06 -9.92
C VAL A 440 2.74 -16.32 -9.65
N VAL A 441 2.47 -17.13 -10.67
CA VAL A 441 1.70 -18.38 -10.52
C VAL A 441 2.41 -19.38 -9.59
N LEU A 442 3.73 -19.54 -9.73
CA LEU A 442 4.52 -20.40 -8.86
C LEU A 442 4.48 -19.92 -7.40
N ALA A 443 4.66 -18.62 -7.16
CA ALA A 443 4.58 -18.05 -5.82
C ALA A 443 3.20 -18.24 -5.17
N GLN A 444 2.11 -18.24 -5.97
CA GLN A 444 0.78 -18.58 -5.48
C GLN A 444 0.64 -20.05 -5.11
N ALA A 445 1.14 -20.97 -5.95
CA ALA A 445 1.11 -22.39 -5.65
C ALA A 445 1.90 -22.69 -4.36
N VAL A 446 3.09 -22.10 -4.21
CA VAL A 446 3.91 -22.20 -2.99
C VAL A 446 3.17 -21.64 -1.78
N LEU A 447 2.59 -20.43 -1.88
CA LEU A 447 1.80 -19.86 -0.79
C LEU A 447 0.63 -20.76 -0.40
N GLY A 448 -0.07 -21.36 -1.38
CA GLY A 448 -1.19 -22.25 -1.12
C GLY A 448 -0.81 -23.56 -0.45
N VAL A 449 0.35 -24.13 -0.79
CA VAL A 449 0.90 -25.27 -0.06
C VAL A 449 1.25 -24.85 1.36
N LEU A 450 2.01 -23.77 1.55
CA LEU A 450 2.45 -23.30 2.87
C LEU A 450 1.27 -22.97 3.79
N VAL A 451 0.29 -22.21 3.31
CA VAL A 451 -0.92 -21.87 4.08
C VAL A 451 -1.71 -23.13 4.40
N GLY A 452 -1.86 -24.06 3.45
CA GLY A 452 -2.55 -25.33 3.68
C GLY A 452 -1.89 -26.18 4.76
N GLU A 453 -0.56 -26.32 4.72
CA GLU A 453 0.22 -27.05 5.74
C GLU A 453 0.14 -26.36 7.12
N LEU A 454 0.26 -25.02 7.15
CA LEU A 454 0.15 -24.26 8.39
C LEU A 454 -1.26 -24.35 9.00
N ALA A 455 -2.29 -24.27 8.17
CA ALA A 455 -3.68 -24.42 8.59
C ALA A 455 -3.90 -25.82 9.17
N HIS A 456 -3.40 -26.85 8.50
CA HIS A 456 -3.55 -28.24 8.92
C HIS A 456 -2.85 -28.54 10.25
N HIS A 457 -1.58 -28.15 10.38
CA HIS A 457 -0.76 -28.52 11.54
C HIS A 457 -0.93 -27.59 12.74
N TYR A 458 -1.25 -26.32 12.50
CA TYR A 458 -1.24 -25.29 13.55
C TYR A 458 -2.58 -24.56 13.72
N GLY A 459 -3.59 -24.88 12.89
CA GLY A 459 -4.86 -24.14 12.88
C GLY A 459 -4.70 -22.70 12.38
N PHE A 460 -3.70 -22.45 11.55
CA PHE A 460 -3.45 -21.12 10.99
C PHE A 460 -4.53 -20.72 9.98
N ASN A 461 -5.26 -19.65 10.30
CA ASN A 461 -6.20 -19.01 9.39
C ASN A 461 -5.65 -17.64 8.99
N PRO A 462 -5.09 -17.48 7.78
CA PRO A 462 -4.51 -16.20 7.37
C PRO A 462 -5.58 -15.11 7.36
N HIS A 463 -5.29 -14.00 8.02
CA HIS A 463 -6.18 -12.84 8.00
C HIS A 463 -6.38 -12.35 6.56
N VAL A 464 -7.63 -12.04 6.19
CA VAL A 464 -8.00 -11.62 4.83
C VAL A 464 -7.15 -10.46 4.32
N GLY A 465 -6.80 -9.50 5.18
CA GLY A 465 -5.95 -8.37 4.84
C GLY A 465 -4.54 -8.78 4.36
N LEU A 466 -3.97 -9.85 4.91
CA LEU A 466 -2.66 -10.37 4.47
C LEU A 466 -2.75 -10.96 3.05
N ILE A 467 -3.81 -11.72 2.77
CA ILE A 467 -4.07 -12.29 1.45
C ILE A 467 -4.21 -11.18 0.41
N ARG A 468 -4.98 -10.13 0.72
CA ARG A 468 -5.16 -8.96 -0.17
C ARG A 468 -3.89 -8.14 -0.34
N GLY A 469 -3.12 -7.95 0.73
CA GLY A 469 -1.81 -7.32 0.68
C GLY A 469 -0.87 -8.06 -0.26
N TRP A 470 -0.80 -9.38 -0.12
CA TRP A 470 -0.05 -10.26 -1.02
C TRP A 470 -0.53 -10.16 -2.47
N ALA A 471 -1.85 -10.11 -2.68
CA ALA A 471 -2.49 -9.93 -3.99
C ALA A 471 -1.94 -8.71 -4.75
N LEU A 472 -1.67 -7.61 -4.03
CA LEU A 472 -1.17 -6.37 -4.60
C LEU A 472 0.36 -6.33 -4.72
N VAL A 473 1.06 -6.73 -3.66
CA VAL A 473 2.52 -6.56 -3.54
C VAL A 473 3.28 -7.45 -4.51
N LEU A 474 2.90 -8.73 -4.64
CA LEU A 474 3.66 -9.69 -5.44
C LEU A 474 3.72 -9.30 -6.93
N PRO A 475 2.60 -9.06 -7.65
CA PRO A 475 2.66 -8.64 -9.05
C PRO A 475 3.47 -7.36 -9.27
N ALA A 476 3.33 -6.39 -8.36
CA ALA A 476 4.05 -5.12 -8.42
C ALA A 476 5.57 -5.31 -8.24
N ALA A 477 5.99 -6.13 -7.28
CA ALA A 477 7.38 -6.45 -7.03
C ALA A 477 8.03 -7.20 -8.22
N VAL A 478 7.32 -8.17 -8.81
CA VAL A 478 7.81 -8.92 -9.97
C VAL A 478 7.96 -8.01 -11.20
N VAL A 479 6.94 -7.19 -11.51
CA VAL A 479 7.04 -6.22 -12.62
C VAL A 479 8.18 -5.25 -12.38
N TRP A 480 8.32 -4.72 -11.16
CA TRP A 480 9.42 -3.84 -10.82
C TRP A 480 10.79 -4.49 -11.05
N TRP A 481 10.98 -5.72 -10.56
CA TRP A 481 12.23 -6.46 -10.70
C TRP A 481 12.59 -6.69 -12.18
N LEU A 482 11.63 -7.14 -12.99
CA LEU A 482 11.82 -7.41 -14.42
C LEU A 482 11.94 -6.15 -15.29
N ALA A 483 11.33 -5.05 -14.85
CA ALA A 483 11.35 -3.77 -15.53
C ALA A 483 12.67 -3.03 -15.36
N ARG A 484 13.50 -3.42 -14.37
CA ARG A 484 14.84 -2.87 -14.22
C ARG A 484 15.60 -3.07 -15.54
N PRO A 485 16.21 -2.01 -16.10
CA PRO A 485 17.17 -2.22 -17.17
C PRO A 485 18.17 -3.23 -16.63
N ALA A 486 18.46 -4.28 -17.40
CA ALA A 486 19.62 -5.11 -17.09
C ALA A 486 20.73 -4.09 -16.93
N ARG A 487 21.33 -4.00 -15.73
CA ARG A 487 22.54 -3.20 -15.56
C ARG A 487 23.43 -3.80 -16.62
N ARG A 488 23.58 -3.10 -17.75
CA ARG A 488 24.77 -3.26 -18.55
C ARG A 488 25.79 -2.90 -17.50
N GLU A 489 26.43 -3.93 -16.93
CA GLU A 489 27.80 -3.76 -16.52
C GLU A 489 28.39 -3.06 -17.73
N VAL A 490 28.50 -1.74 -17.62
CA VAL A 490 29.52 -1.02 -18.32
C VAL A 490 30.73 -1.71 -17.73
N ILE A 491 31.10 -2.83 -18.34
CA ILE A 491 32.44 -3.34 -18.29
C ILE A 491 33.16 -2.09 -18.72
N ASP A 492 33.70 -1.40 -17.73
CA ASP A 492 34.51 -0.24 -17.94
C ASP A 492 35.71 -0.80 -18.66
N VAL A 493 35.59 -0.91 -19.98
CA VAL A 493 36.71 -1.03 -20.89
C VAL A 493 37.34 0.35 -20.91
N SER A 494 37.68 0.84 -19.71
CA SER A 494 38.70 1.85 -19.52
C SER A 494 39.83 1.34 -20.40
N PRO A 495 40.25 2.13 -21.41
CA PRO A 495 41.29 1.70 -22.31
C PRO A 495 42.44 1.23 -21.43
N VAL A 496 42.81 -0.05 -21.57
CA VAL A 496 43.99 -0.58 -20.90
C VAL A 496 45.09 0.43 -21.19
N PRO A 497 45.64 1.11 -20.17
CA PRO A 497 46.65 2.14 -20.42
C PRO A 497 47.73 1.49 -21.29
N PRO A 498 48.18 2.16 -22.36
CA PRO A 498 49.12 1.57 -23.29
C PRO A 498 50.30 1.04 -22.48
N ARG A 499 50.52 -0.28 -22.59
CA ARG A 499 51.62 -0.96 -21.92
C ARG A 499 52.89 -0.22 -22.34
N ALA A 500 53.56 0.45 -21.41
CA ALA A 500 54.79 1.16 -21.69
C ALA A 500 55.75 0.15 -22.34
N LEU A 501 56.08 0.37 -23.61
CA LEU A 501 57.11 -0.42 -24.28
C LEU A 501 58.41 -0.25 -23.47
N PRO A 502 59.13 -1.33 -23.14
CA PRO A 502 60.43 -1.20 -22.49
C PRO A 502 61.31 -0.35 -23.40
N GLN A 503 61.84 0.75 -22.85
CA GLN A 503 62.81 1.57 -23.57
C GLN A 503 64.02 0.68 -23.86
N ALA A 504 64.28 0.44 -25.15
CA ALA A 504 65.50 -0.22 -25.58
C ALA A 504 66.67 0.70 -25.24
N GLY A 505 67.58 0.20 -24.40
CA GLY A 505 68.86 0.83 -24.10
C GLY A 505 69.90 0.56 -25.17
#